data_AF-A0A0N0LZI0-F1
#
_entry.id   AF-A0A0N0LZI0-F1
#
_cell.length_a   1.000
_cell.length_b   1.000
_cell.length_c   1.000
_cell.angle_alpha   90.00
_cell.angle_beta   90.00
_cell.angle_gamma   90.00
#
_symmetry.space_group_name_H-M   'P 1'
#
loop_
_entity.id
_entity.type
_entity.pdbx_description
1 polymer ?
#
loop_
_entity_poly.entity_id
_entity_poly.type
_entity_poly.pdbx_seq_one_letter_code
_entity_poly.pdbx_strand_id
1 'polypeptide(L)' 'MRLKHPALAQRAAALPMPFEFECSACGTVERRCVHALPDGWGTEVIGDVVHAYCPDDAQDLPGRSVQ' A
#
# COMPACT_ATOMS: atom_id res chain seq x y z
N MET A 1 40.58 15.02 24.09
CA MET A 1 39.64 15.63 23.11
C MET A 1 38.27 14.99 23.30
N ARG A 2 37.23 15.76 23.66
CA ARG A 2 35.87 15.23 23.82
C ARG A 2 35.11 15.40 22.50
N LEU A 3 34.82 14.31 21.80
CA LEU A 3 33.92 14.29 20.65
C LEU A 3 32.51 14.59 21.18
N LYS A 4 32.06 15.84 21.05
CA LYS A 4 30.66 16.21 21.28
C LYS A 4 29.90 15.78 20.03
N HIS A 5 29.35 14.57 20.04
CA HIS A 5 28.31 14.24 19.08
C HIS A 5 27.11 15.13 19.43
N PRO A 6 26.68 16.08 18.57
CA PRO A 6 25.38 16.68 18.76
C PRO A 6 24.38 15.54 18.65
N ALA A 7 23.67 15.27 19.75
CA ALA A 7 22.51 14.42 19.73
C ALA A 7 21.57 14.97 18.65
N LEU A 8 21.50 14.29 17.52
CA LEU A 8 20.52 14.53 16.47
C LEU A 8 19.17 14.03 17.00
N ALA A 9 18.70 14.67 18.07
CA ALA A 9 17.39 14.48 18.65
C ALA A 9 16.50 15.58 18.10
N GLN A 10 15.39 15.17 17.50
CA GLN A 10 14.31 15.96 16.88
C GLN A 10 14.53 16.21 15.38
N ARG A 11 13.70 15.72 14.48
CA ARG A 11 12.43 14.99 14.53
C ARG A 11 12.47 14.11 13.30
N ALA A 12 12.37 12.78 13.44
CA ALA A 12 11.63 12.07 12.42
C ALA A 12 10.22 12.68 12.50
N ALA A 13 9.94 13.69 11.67
CA ALA A 13 8.56 14.07 11.42
C ALA A 13 7.83 12.76 11.22
N ALA A 14 6.73 12.51 11.93
CA ALA A 14 5.98 11.28 11.79
C ALA A 14 5.64 11.14 10.31
N LEU A 15 6.50 10.43 9.56
CA LEU A 15 6.27 10.14 8.18
C LEU A 15 5.01 9.29 8.23
N PRO A 16 3.97 9.62 7.44
CA PRO A 16 2.78 8.81 7.40
C PRO A 16 3.23 7.35 7.24
N MET A 17 2.84 6.51 8.19
CA MET A 17 3.16 5.09 8.14
C MET A 17 2.67 4.58 6.78
N PRO A 18 3.54 3.98 5.95
CA PRO A 18 3.12 3.53 4.63
C PRO A 18 2.08 2.42 4.80
N PHE A 19 0.98 2.56 4.07
CA PHE A 19 0.03 1.49 3.84
C PHE A 19 0.63 0.51 2.84
N GLU A 20 0.48 -0.78 3.13
CA GLU A 20 0.92 -1.86 2.26
C GLU A 20 -0.33 -2.53 1.67
N PHE A 21 -0.37 -2.62 0.34
CA PHE A 21 -1.41 -3.30 -0.42
C PHE A 21 -0.79 -4.53 -1.08
N GLU A 22 -1.37 -5.70 -0.83
CA GLU A 22 -0.88 -6.98 -1.35
C GLU A 22 -1.92 -7.58 -2.31
N CYS A 23 -1.48 -7.97 -3.49
CA CYS A 23 -2.32 -8.67 -4.47
C CYS A 23 -2.63 -10.07 -3.96
N SER A 24 -3.91 -10.40 -3.80
CA SER A 24 -4.37 -11.71 -3.33
C SER A 24 -4.09 -12.85 -4.32
N ALA A 25 -3.81 -12.56 -5.60
CA ALA A 25 -3.51 -13.56 -6.62
C ALA A 25 -2.01 -13.85 -6.75
N CYS A 26 -1.19 -12.84 -7.04
CA CYS A 26 0.24 -13.01 -7.30
C CYS A 26 1.18 -12.60 -6.14
N GLY A 27 0.65 -12.00 -5.06
CA GLY A 27 1.46 -11.53 -3.93
C GLY A 27 2.27 -10.26 -4.23
N THR A 28 2.04 -9.59 -5.35
CA THR A 28 2.65 -8.28 -5.63
C THR A 28 2.29 -7.29 -4.52
N VAL A 29 3.29 -6.55 -4.02
CA VAL A 29 3.12 -5.59 -2.93
C VAL A 29 3.39 -4.17 -3.42
N GLU A 30 2.47 -3.25 -3.11
CA GLU A 30 2.65 -1.82 -3.32
C GLU A 30 2.52 -1.05 -2.01
N ARG A 31 3.47 -0.14 -1.75
CA ARG A 31 3.50 0.69 -0.54
C ARG A 31 3.20 2.14 -0.89
N ARG A 32 2.21 2.72 -0.21
CA ARG A 32 1.79 4.11 -0.40
C ARG A 32 1.68 4.82 0.94
N CYS A 33 2.00 6.10 0.98
CA CYS A 33 1.78 6.95 2.16
C CYS A 33 0.32 7.41 2.32
N VAL A 34 -0.58 6.91 1.48
CA VAL A 34 -2.01 7.23 1.47
C VAL A 34 -2.83 5.96 1.64
N HIS A 35 -3.93 6.07 2.39
CA HIS A 35 -4.88 4.97 2.59
C HIS A 35 -5.92 4.93 1.46
N ALA A 36 -5.43 4.89 0.22
CA ALA A 36 -6.26 4.76 -0.97
C ALA A 36 -5.69 3.62 -1.81
N LEU A 37 -6.58 2.81 -2.39
CA LEU A 37 -6.19 1.72 -3.28
C LEU A 37 -5.33 2.29 -4.43
N PRO A 38 -4.21 1.64 -4.80
CA PRO A 38 -3.37 2.17 -5.84
C PRO A 38 -4.07 2.19 -7.21
N ASP A 39 -3.66 3.11 -8.08
CA ASP A 39 -4.27 3.29 -9.40
C ASP A 39 -4.20 2.00 -10.23
N GLY A 40 -5.31 1.62 -10.83
CA GLY A 40 -5.42 0.42 -11.67
C GLY A 40 -5.53 -0.89 -10.90
N TRP A 41 -5.41 -0.89 -9.57
CA TRP A 41 -5.73 -2.06 -8.76
C TRP A 41 -7.23 -2.29 -8.71
N GLY A 42 -7.62 -3.56 -8.68
CA GLY A 42 -9.00 -3.99 -8.48
C GLY A 42 -9.24 -4.42 -7.04
N THR A 43 -10.51 -4.41 -6.63
CA THR A 43 -10.93 -5.10 -5.41
C THR A 43 -12.11 -6.02 -5.72
N GLU A 44 -12.17 -7.13 -5.00
CA GLU A 44 -13.31 -8.05 -5.02
C GLU A 44 -13.71 -8.36 -3.57
N VAL A 45 -15.01 -8.48 -3.33
CA VAL A 45 -15.53 -8.88 -2.02
C VAL A 45 -15.92 -10.35 -2.08
N ILE A 46 -15.21 -11.19 -1.34
CA ILE A 46 -15.48 -12.63 -1.24
C ILE A 46 -15.93 -12.93 0.19
N GLY A 47 -17.24 -13.14 0.37
CA GLY A 47 -17.84 -13.21 1.70
C GLY A 47 -17.76 -11.85 2.41
N ASP A 48 -17.13 -11.80 3.58
CA ASP A 48 -16.93 -10.58 4.37
C ASP A 48 -15.52 -9.98 4.23
N VAL A 49 -14.71 -10.48 3.28
CA VAL A 49 -13.32 -10.06 3.08
C VAL A 49 -13.17 -9.29 1.78
N VAL A 50 -12.51 -8.14 1.83
CA VAL A 50 -12.11 -7.37 0.65
C VAL A 50 -10.72 -7.82 0.22
N HIS A 51 -10.63 -8.36 -0.99
CA HIS A 51 -9.39 -8.75 -1.63
C HIS A 51 -8.94 -7.65 -2.60
N ALA A 52 -7.63 -7.39 -2.65
CA ALA A 52 -7.03 -6.45 -3.59
C ALA A 52 -6.24 -7.22 -4.66
N TYR A 53 -6.22 -6.70 -5.88
CA TYR A 53 -5.55 -7.31 -7.02
C TYR A 53 -4.77 -6.25 -7.79
N CYS A 54 -3.54 -6.56 -8.19
CA CYS A 54 -2.71 -5.66 -8.99
C CYS A 54 -3.31 -5.48 -10.40
N PRO A 55 -2.87 -4.48 -11.18
CA PRO A 55 -3.45 -4.21 -12.50
C PRO A 55 -3.42 -5.39 -13.47
N ASP A 56 -2.41 -6.26 -13.33
CA ASP A 56 -2.24 -7.46 -14.15
C ASP A 56 -3.27 -8.55 -13.83
N ASP A 57 -3.62 -8.75 -12.56
CA ASP A 57 -4.60 -9.77 -12.15
C ASP A 57 -6.03 -9.21 -12.09
N ALA A 58 -6.17 -7.88 -11.90
CA ALA A 58 -7.46 -7.20 -11.84
C ALA A 58 -8.20 -7.16 -13.18
N GLN A 59 -7.56 -7.55 -14.29
CA GLN A 59 -8.22 -7.69 -15.59
C GLN A 59 -9.20 -8.86 -15.64
N ASP A 60 -8.97 -9.89 -14.81
CA ASP A 60 -9.77 -11.11 -14.78
C ASP A 60 -10.92 -11.04 -13.76
N LEU A 61 -11.03 -9.95 -12.98
CA LEU A 61 -12.06 -9.79 -11.98
C LEU A 61 -13.45 -9.55 -12.61
N PRO A 62 -14.49 -10.25 -12.13
CA PRO A 62 -15.85 -10.03 -12.59
C PRO A 62 -16.34 -8.66 -12.12
N GLY A 63 -16.60 -7.74 -13.05
CA GLY A 63 -17.17 -6.43 -12.73
C GLY A 63 -16.22 -5.24 -12.87
N ARG A 64 -15.22 -5.31 -13.77
CA ARG A 64 -14.41 -4.17 -14.23
C ARG A 64 -15.30 -3.07 -14.86
N SER A 65 -16.04 -2.35 -14.03
CA SER A 65 -16.61 -1.04 -14.35
C SER A 65 -15.47 -0.06 -14.16
N VAL A 66 -14.81 0.27 -15.26
CA VAL A 66 -13.92 1.43 -15.34
C VAL A 66 -14.76 2.63 -14.92
N GLN A 67 -14.50 3.16 -13.73
CA GLN A 67 -15.10 4.42 -13.28
C GLN A 67 -14.22 5.59 -13.73
#